data_AF-A0A2W5ZE37-F1
#
_entry.id   AF-A0A2W5ZE37-F1
#
_cell.length_a   1.000
_cell.length_b   1.000
_cell.length_c   1.000
_cell.angle_alpha   90.00
_cell.angle_beta   90.00
_cell.angle_gamma   90.00
#
_symmetry.space_group_name_H-M   'P 1'
#
loop_
_entity.id
_entity.type
_entity.pdbx_description
1 polymer ?
#
loop_
_entity_poly.entity_id
_entity_poly.type
_entity_poly.pdbx_seq_one_letter_code
_entity_poly.pdbx_strand_id
1 'polypeptide(L)'
;MYNGVVGRTQVYLGDGELDILDRVARATGASRSELIRRAVRTTFGETTTAEKLGALDASAGSWEGRRFTGAEYVDAVRGDLNERLRRLGLW
;
A
#
# COMPACT_ATOMS: atom_id res chain seq x y z
N MET A 1 -1.07 -7.80 13.84
CA MET A 1 -1.32 -6.37 13.56
C MET A 1 -0.21 -5.56 14.18
N TYR A 2 0.72 -5.01 13.39
CA TYR A 2 1.69 -4.04 13.91
C TYR A 2 1.01 -2.68 14.04
N ASN A 3 0.49 -2.38 15.23
CA ASN A 3 0.13 -1.01 15.59
C ASN A 3 1.43 -0.27 15.99
N GLY A 4 2.27 0.00 15.00
CA GLY A 4 3.55 0.67 15.21
C GLY A 4 3.29 2.14 15.54
N VAL A 5 3.57 2.55 16.78
CA VAL A 5 3.65 3.97 17.15
C VAL A 5 4.59 4.66 16.18
N VAL A 6 4.10 5.68 15.46
CA VAL A 6 4.93 6.44 14.53
C VAL A 6 5.91 7.29 15.35
N GLY A 7 7.17 6.84 15.42
CA GLY A 7 8.25 7.60 16.04
C GLY A 7 8.60 8.85 15.23
N ARG A 8 8.77 9.99 15.90
CA ARG A 8 9.33 11.20 15.29
C ARG A 8 10.86 11.10 15.32
N THR A 9 11.47 11.14 14.14
CA THR A 9 12.93 11.14 14.00
C THR A 9 13.36 12.38 13.21
N GLN A 10 14.39 13.07 13.69
CA GLN A 10 15.04 14.15 12.97
C GLN A 10 16.17 13.59 12.10
N VAL A 11 16.21 14.00 10.84
CA VAL A 11 17.23 13.63 9.88
C VAL A 11 17.81 14.91 9.30
N TYR A 12 19.14 14.99 9.24
CA TYR A 12 19.84 16.10 8.58
C TYR A 12 20.02 15.76 7.12
N LEU A 13 19.67 16.70 6.24
CA LEU A 13 19.79 16.58 4.80
C LEU A 13 20.53 17.80 4.27
N GLY A 14 21.36 17.61 3.26
CA GLY A 14 22.01 18.70 2.55
C GLY A 14 21.05 19.44 1.61
N ASP A 15 21.45 20.63 1.17
CA ASP A 15 20.63 21.49 0.30
C ASP A 15 20.21 20.78 -0.99
N GLY A 16 21.11 20.03 -1.62
CA GLY A 16 20.79 19.27 -2.84
C GLY A 16 19.75 18.17 -2.62
N GLU A 17 19.73 17.54 -1.44
CA GLU A 17 18.72 16.53 -1.10
C GLU A 17 17.36 17.19 -0.84
N LEU A 18 17.35 18.35 -0.19
CA LEU A 18 16.15 19.17 0.01
C LEU A 18 15.55 19.63 -1.33
N ASP A 19 16.38 20.06 -2.28
CA ASP A 19 15.95 20.46 -3.62
C ASP A 19 15.28 19.32 -4.40
N ILE A 20 15.86 18.11 -4.31
CA ILE A 20 15.28 16.91 -4.91
C ILE A 20 13.91 16.64 -4.29
N LEU A 21 13.81 16.66 -2.96
CA LEU A 21 12.56 16.41 -2.25
C LEU A 21 11.50 17.47 -2.61
N ASP A 22 11.87 18.73 -2.75
CA ASP A 22 10.96 19.80 -3.13
C ASP A 22 10.44 19.68 -4.55
N ARG A 23 11.32 19.34 -5.49
CA ARG A 23 10.92 19.09 -6.87
C ARG A 23 9.92 17.94 -6.94
N VAL A 24 10.18 16.84 -6.24
CA VAL A 24 9.28 15.67 -6.24
C VAL A 24 7.99 15.99 -5.49
N ALA A 25 8.04 16.69 -4.36
CA ALA A 25 6.86 17.12 -3.61
C ALA A 25 5.92 17.96 -4.46
N ARG A 26 6.45 18.92 -5.24
CA ARG A 26 5.68 19.70 -6.20
C ARG A 26 5.06 18.85 -7.30
N ALA A 27 5.79 17.87 -7.82
CA ALA A 27 5.31 17.01 -8.89
C ALA A 27 4.23 16.01 -8.42
N THR A 28 4.31 15.52 -7.18
CA THR A 28 3.43 14.44 -6.69
C THR A 28 2.39 14.91 -5.67
N GLY A 29 2.47 16.15 -5.18
CA GLY A 29 1.63 16.66 -4.09
C GLY A 29 1.90 16.02 -2.71
N ALA A 30 2.98 15.24 -2.57
CA ALA A 30 3.30 14.54 -1.32
C ALA A 30 4.18 15.42 -0.41
N SER A 31 4.07 15.25 0.91
CA SER A 31 4.96 15.93 1.85
C SER A 31 6.37 15.33 1.82
N ARG A 32 7.39 16.13 2.17
CA ARG A 32 8.79 15.66 2.29
C ARG A 32 8.90 14.44 3.19
N SER A 33 8.19 14.42 4.33
CA SER A 33 8.18 13.28 5.24
C SER A 33 7.58 12.02 4.62
N GLU A 34 6.56 12.14 3.76
CA GLU A 34 6.04 10.97 3.05
C GLU A 34 7.00 10.48 1.98
N LEU A 35 7.69 11.37 1.27
CA LEU A 35 8.72 11.00 0.31
C LEU A 35 9.88 10.26 0.99
N ILE A 36 10.35 10.75 2.13
CA ILE A 36 11.38 10.08 2.94
C ILE A 36 10.88 8.71 3.41
N ARG A 37 9.65 8.60 3.93
CA ARG A 37 9.08 7.30 4.32
C ARG A 37 8.99 6.33 3.15
N ARG A 38 8.56 6.80 1.97
CA ARG A 38 8.49 5.98 0.76
C ARG A 38 9.87 5.52 0.33
N ALA A 39 10.87 6.39 0.35
CA ALA A 39 12.25 6.04 0.06
C ALA A 39 12.75 4.96 1.02
N VAL A 40 12.56 5.15 2.34
CA VAL A 40 12.94 4.17 3.36
C VAL A 40 12.25 2.82 3.12
N ARG A 41 10.94 2.80 2.85
CA ARG A 41 10.23 1.54 2.56
C ARG A 41 10.68 0.89 1.26
N THR A 42 11.02 1.68 0.24
CA THR A 42 11.47 1.14 -1.04
C THR A 42 12.89 0.57 -0.93
N THR A 43 13.77 1.25 -0.20
CA THR A 43 15.18 0.88 -0.07
C THR A 43 15.41 -0.18 1.00
N PHE A 44 14.69 -0.12 2.12
CA PHE A 44 14.90 -0.96 3.30
C PHE A 44 13.65 -1.72 3.75
N GLY A 45 12.48 -1.42 3.17
CA GLY A 45 11.21 -2.04 3.54
C GLY A 45 10.77 -3.16 2.62
N GLU A 46 11.63 -3.67 1.73
CA GLU A 46 11.33 -4.91 1.03
C GLU A 46 11.19 -6.03 2.05
N THR A 47 9.98 -6.57 2.17
CA THR A 47 9.74 -7.90 2.71
C THR A 47 10.69 -8.84 1.97
N THR A 48 11.62 -9.44 2.70
CA THR A 48 12.58 -10.37 2.12
C THR A 48 11.82 -11.45 1.35
N THR A 49 12.43 -12.04 0.32
CA THR A 49 11.82 -13.18 -0.39
C THR A 49 11.33 -14.25 0.60
N ALA A 50 12.06 -14.45 1.70
CA ALA A 50 11.67 -15.36 2.77
C ALA A 50 10.39 -14.92 3.50
N GLU A 51 10.24 -13.65 3.85
CA GLU A 51 9.00 -13.14 4.47
C GLU A 51 7.81 -13.15 3.50
N LYS A 52 8.04 -12.91 2.19
CA LYS A 52 7.00 -13.03 1.16
C LYS A 52 6.53 -14.48 1.02
N LEU A 53 7.47 -15.43 0.99
CA LEU A 53 7.16 -16.86 0.97
C LEU A 53 6.46 -17.31 2.25
N GLY A 54 6.90 -16.82 3.42
CA GLY A 54 6.24 -17.10 4.70
C GLY A 54 4.81 -16.58 4.76
N ALA A 55 4.54 -15.39 4.20
CA ALA A 55 3.17 -14.87 4.10
C ALA A 55 2.29 -15.70 3.14
N LEU A 56 2.85 -16.19 2.03
CA LEU A 56 2.14 -17.08 1.11
C LEU A 56 1.81 -18.42 1.78
N ASP A 57 2.77 -19.03 2.45
CA ASP A 57 2.59 -20.29 3.19
C ASP A 57 1.55 -20.14 4.31
N ALA A 58 1.64 -19.08 5.11
CA ALA A 58 0.66 -18.77 6.16
C ALA A 58 -0.75 -18.49 5.62
N SER A 59 -0.87 -18.07 4.35
CA SER A 59 -2.15 -17.82 3.69
C SER A 59 -2.73 -19.06 2.99
N ALA A 60 -1.92 -20.11 2.80
CA ALA A 60 -2.37 -21.36 2.18
C ALA A 60 -3.54 -21.95 3.00
N GLY A 61 -4.63 -22.33 2.31
CA GLY A 61 -5.84 -22.82 2.98
C GLY A 61 -6.75 -21.74 3.59
N SER A 62 -6.41 -20.44 3.54
CA SER A 62 -7.29 -19.35 4.03
C SER A 62 -8.64 -19.24 3.30
N TRP A 63 -8.77 -19.95 2.20
CA TRP A 63 -9.98 -20.08 1.38
C TRP A 63 -10.67 -21.45 1.51
N GLU A 64 -10.08 -22.37 2.28
CA GLU A 64 -10.66 -23.69 2.53
C GLU A 64 -11.90 -23.57 3.43
N GLY A 65 -12.93 -24.39 3.18
CA GLY A 65 -14.17 -24.41 3.97
C GLY A 65 -15.14 -23.25 3.70
N ARG A 66 -14.84 -22.37 2.75
CA ARG A 66 -15.81 -21.34 2.33
C ARG A 66 -16.93 -21.98 1.51
N ARG A 67 -18.17 -21.57 1.81
CA ARG A 67 -19.39 -22.04 1.13
C ARG A 67 -19.66 -21.34 -0.20
N PHE A 68 -18.81 -20.40 -0.59
CA PHE A 68 -18.90 -19.64 -1.83
C PHE A 68 -17.61 -19.80 -2.63
N THR A 69 -17.76 -19.78 -3.94
CA THR A 69 -16.66 -19.79 -4.90
C THR A 69 -15.97 -18.43 -4.95
N GLY A 70 -14.75 -18.42 -5.51
CA GLY A 70 -14.03 -17.18 -5.77
C GLY A 70 -14.80 -16.21 -6.67
N ALA A 71 -15.53 -16.73 -7.65
CA ALA A 71 -16.35 -15.93 -8.56
C ALA A 71 -17.51 -15.23 -7.81
N GLU A 72 -18.24 -15.96 -6.97
CA GLU A 72 -19.34 -15.40 -6.17
C GLU A 72 -18.85 -14.33 -5.18
N TYR A 73 -17.65 -14.51 -4.61
CA TYR A 73 -17.03 -13.50 -3.77
C TYR A 73 -16.67 -12.24 -4.54
N VAL A 74 -16.05 -12.38 -5.71
CA VAL A 74 -15.68 -11.24 -6.56
C VAL A 74 -16.92 -10.50 -7.03
N ASP A 75 -17.99 -11.22 -7.39
CA ASP A 75 -19.28 -10.63 -7.76
C ASP A 75 -19.93 -9.91 -6.58
N ALA A 76 -19.87 -10.45 -5.35
CA ALA A 76 -20.38 -9.76 -4.17
C ALA A 76 -19.60 -8.46 -3.87
N VAL A 77 -18.27 -8.47 -4.04
CA VAL A 77 -17.44 -7.28 -3.84
C VAL A 77 -17.64 -6.25 -4.96
N ARG A 78 -17.81 -6.71 -6.21
CA ARG A 78 -17.99 -5.83 -7.38
C ARG A 78 -19.43 -5.38 -7.60
N GLY A 79 -20.42 -6.06 -7.02
CA GLY A 79 -21.83 -5.70 -7.17
C GLY A 79 -22.09 -4.26 -6.76
N ASP A 80 -21.59 -3.87 -5.58
CA ASP A 80 -21.65 -2.48 -5.08
C ASP A 80 -20.89 -1.50 -5.99
N LEU A 81 -19.71 -1.90 -6.49
CA LEU A 81 -18.91 -1.08 -7.40
C LEU A 81 -19.63 -0.82 -8.73
N ASN A 82 -20.23 -1.85 -9.34
CA ASN A 82 -20.93 -1.71 -10.61
C ASN A 82 -22.19 -0.83 -10.46
N GLU A 83 -22.92 -0.97 -9.36
CA GLU A 83 -24.07 -0.10 -9.08
C GLU A 83 -23.64 1.35 -8.87
N ARG A 84 -22.54 1.57 -8.14
CA ARG A 84 -21.96 2.89 -7.92
C ARG A 84 -21.42 3.52 -9.20
N LEU A 85 -20.80 2.75 -10.09
CA LEU A 85 -20.32 3.23 -11.39
C LEU A 85 -21.48 3.63 -12.31
N ARG A 86 -22.58 2.85 -12.34
CA ARG A 86 -23.81 3.23 -13.07
C ARG A 86 -24.39 4.53 -12.55
N ARG A 87 -24.46 4.72 -11.23
CA ARG A 87 -24.94 5.97 -10.62
C ARG A 87 -24.11 7.19 -11.01
N LEU A 88 -22.82 6.98 -11.29
CA LEU A 88 -21.88 8.01 -11.72
C LEU A 88 -21.80 8.18 -13.25
N GLY A 89 -22.54 7.39 -14.04
CA GLY A 89 -22.57 7.48 -15.49
C GLY A 89 -21.28 7.04 -16.19
N LEU A 90 -20.45 6.24 -15.50
CA LEU A 90 -19.14 5.77 -15.99
C LEU A 90 -19.18 4.35 -16.57
N TRP A 91 -20.39 3.79 -16.70
CA TRP A 91 -20.65 2.42 -17.14
C TRP A 91 -22.04 2.30 -17.75
#